data_AF-A0A6V7U103-F1
#
_entry.id   AF-A0A6V7U103-F1
#
_cell.length_a   1.000
_cell.length_b   1.000
_cell.length_c   1.000
_cell.angle_alpha   90.00
_cell.angle_beta   90.00
_cell.angle_gamma   90.00
#
_symmetry.space_group_name_H-M   'P 1'
#
loop_
_entity.id
_entity.type
_entity.pdbx_description
1 polymer ?
#
loop_
_entity_poly.entity_id
_entity_poly.type
_entity_poly.pdbx_seq_one_letter_code
_entity_poly.pdbx_strand_id
1 'polypeptide(L)'
;MEGHPFPKVEYKGKQVIPFYGRNHPFSNFFPSPVNVWGIQFTCSEQAYAFSKAWFFGDEISKRKIMLEIHPHNIKKCSRTIKNFKRKEWDEVSEGMLFEAVNAKFHQNKILAQYLLETNNMQLIEVNPFDTRWG
;
A
#
# COMPACT_ATOMS: atom_id res chain seq x y z
N MET A 1 -3.94 -17.34 26.13
CA MET A 1 -4.10 -17.34 24.66
C MET A 1 -4.85 -16.08 24.30
N GLU A 2 -4.13 -14.97 24.09
CA GLU A 2 -4.77 -13.73 23.62
C GLU A 2 -5.09 -13.90 22.14
N GLY A 3 -6.33 -13.58 21.76
CA GLY A 3 -6.79 -13.70 20.39
C GLY A 3 -6.00 -12.79 19.46
N HIS A 4 -5.90 -13.20 18.20
CA HIS A 4 -5.40 -12.36 17.10
C HIS A 4 -5.98 -10.93 17.19
N PRO A 5 -5.16 -9.87 17.06
CA PRO A 5 -5.53 -8.51 17.47
C PRO A 5 -6.58 -7.84 16.58
N PHE A 6 -6.85 -8.39 15.40
CA PHE A 6 -7.82 -7.83 14.45
C PHE A 6 -9.14 -8.61 14.43
N PRO A 7 -10.28 -7.91 14.22
CA PRO A 7 -11.59 -8.54 14.07
C PRO A 7 -11.58 -9.64 13.01
N LYS A 8 -12.26 -10.74 13.31
CA LYS A 8 -12.47 -11.86 12.38
C LYS A 8 -13.96 -11.97 12.12
N VAL A 9 -14.35 -12.04 10.85
CA VAL A 9 -15.73 -12.25 10.46
C VAL A 9 -15.81 -13.37 9.42
N GLU A 10 -16.95 -14.03 9.34
CA GLU A 10 -17.23 -14.96 8.25
C GLU A 10 -17.91 -14.19 7.11
N TYR A 11 -17.38 -14.33 5.89
CA TYR A 11 -17.96 -13.74 4.68
C TYR A 11 -17.91 -14.76 3.55
N LYS A 12 -19.08 -15.12 3.00
CA LYS A 12 -19.24 -16.12 1.92
C LYS A 12 -18.49 -17.45 2.22
N GLY A 13 -18.60 -17.93 3.46
CA GLY A 13 -17.97 -19.18 3.91
C GLY A 13 -16.45 -19.10 4.10
N LYS A 14 -15.86 -17.90 4.14
CA LYS A 14 -14.43 -17.69 4.40
C LYS A 14 -14.23 -16.85 5.64
N GLN A 15 -13.18 -17.15 6.41
CA GLN A 15 -12.73 -16.31 7.50
C GLN A 15 -11.96 -15.12 6.92
N VAL A 16 -12.39 -13.91 7.26
CA VAL A 16 -11.81 -12.67 6.74
C VAL A 16 -11.48 -11.71 7.87
N ILE A 17 -10.44 -10.92 7.65
CA ILE A 17 -10.07 -9.78 8.47
C ILE A 17 -10.36 -8.52 7.65
N PRO A 18 -11.49 -7.84 7.90
CA PRO A 18 -11.76 -6.57 7.27
C PRO A 18 -10.88 -5.49 7.91
N PHE A 19 -10.31 -4.61 7.09
CA PHE A 19 -9.54 -3.49 7.58
C PHE A 19 -9.84 -2.22 6.80
N TYR A 20 -9.69 -1.06 7.44
CA TYR A 20 -9.87 0.22 6.78
C TYR A 20 -9.03 1.30 7.45
N GLY A 21 -8.65 2.28 6.62
CA GLY A 21 -8.00 3.50 7.07
C GLY A 21 -6.48 3.37 7.19
N ARG A 22 -5.84 4.52 7.08
CA ARG A 22 -4.37 4.65 7.02
C ARG A 22 -3.63 4.15 8.28
N ASN A 23 -4.34 3.96 9.39
CA ASN A 23 -3.72 3.54 10.66
C ASN A 23 -3.77 2.01 10.85
N HIS A 24 -4.39 1.27 9.93
CA HIS A 24 -4.39 -0.19 10.01
C HIS A 24 -3.07 -0.76 9.47
N PRO A 25 -2.42 -1.71 10.16
CA PRO A 25 -1.11 -2.24 9.75
C PRO A 25 -1.09 -2.87 8.35
N PHE A 26 -2.23 -3.37 7.87
CA PHE A 26 -2.36 -3.92 6.51
C PHE A 26 -2.58 -2.86 5.41
N SER A 27 -2.88 -1.61 5.76
CA SER A 27 -3.03 -0.53 4.78
C SER A 27 -1.69 -0.15 4.14
N ASN A 28 -1.68 0.13 2.83
CA ASN A 28 -0.52 0.65 2.11
C ASN A 28 -0.11 2.06 2.61
N PHE A 29 -1.06 2.79 3.21
CA PHE A 29 -0.85 4.10 3.80
C PHE A 29 -0.32 4.05 5.24
N PHE A 30 -0.19 2.86 5.83
CA PHE A 30 0.34 2.71 7.19
C PHE A 30 1.76 3.25 7.28
N PRO A 31 2.06 4.20 8.19
CA PRO A 31 3.41 4.71 8.40
C PRO A 31 4.37 3.58 8.77
N SER A 32 5.18 3.18 7.80
CA SER A 32 6.12 2.06 7.89
C SER A 32 7.31 2.39 7.01
N PRO A 33 8.33 3.09 7.55
CA PRO A 33 9.53 3.42 6.80
C PRO A 33 10.10 2.16 6.16
N VAL A 34 10.29 2.21 4.85
CA VAL A 34 10.68 1.06 4.02
C VAL A 34 11.66 1.49 2.95
N ASN A 35 12.70 0.70 2.74
CA ASN A 35 13.60 0.88 1.61
C ASN A 35 13.13 0.02 0.43
N VAL A 36 12.84 0.63 -0.71
CA VAL A 36 12.44 -0.06 -1.94
C VAL A 36 13.30 0.50 -3.08
N TRP A 37 13.88 -0.38 -3.91
CA TRP A 37 14.79 0.02 -4.99
C TRP A 37 15.98 0.90 -4.54
N GLY A 38 16.46 0.71 -3.30
CA GLY A 38 17.51 1.53 -2.71
C GLY A 38 17.05 2.90 -2.22
N ILE A 39 15.76 3.24 -2.35
CA ILE A 39 15.18 4.53 -1.97
C ILE A 39 14.36 4.37 -0.69
N GLN A 40 14.52 5.32 0.24
CA GLN A 40 13.77 5.35 1.49
C GLN A 40 12.40 6.02 1.29
N PHE A 41 11.34 5.32 1.68
CA PHE A 41 9.96 5.81 1.70
C PHE A 41 9.38 5.76 3.11
N THR A 42 8.31 6.52 3.35
CA THR A 42 7.57 6.58 4.62
C THR A 42 6.52 5.47 4.75
N CYS A 43 6.04 4.94 3.62
CA CYS A 43 5.09 3.82 3.53
C CYS A 43 5.07 3.23 2.11
N SER A 44 4.43 2.08 1.93
CA SER A 44 4.30 1.40 0.63
C SER A 44 3.56 2.25 -0.41
N GLU A 45 2.54 3.03 -0.01
CA GLU A 45 1.85 3.92 -0.95
C GLU A 45 2.78 4.99 -1.53
N GLN A 46 3.69 5.56 -0.73
CA GLN A 46 4.61 6.57 -1.24
C GLN A 46 5.53 5.98 -2.32
N ALA A 47 6.01 4.74 -2.12
CA ALA A 47 6.78 4.00 -3.11
C ALA A 47 5.95 3.71 -4.38
N TYR A 48 4.67 3.32 -4.22
CA TYR A 48 3.75 3.10 -5.33
C TYR A 48 3.46 4.39 -6.14
N ALA A 49 3.22 5.52 -5.46
CA ALA A 49 3.03 6.80 -6.12
C ALA A 49 4.32 7.28 -6.83
N PHE A 50 5.47 7.09 -6.18
CA PHE A 50 6.79 7.42 -6.75
C PHE A 50 7.06 6.62 -8.02
N SER A 51 6.88 5.30 -7.99
CA SER A 51 7.11 4.43 -9.16
C SER A 51 6.21 4.81 -10.33
N LYS A 52 4.97 5.22 -10.06
CA LYS A 52 4.07 5.77 -11.08
C LYS A 52 4.62 7.04 -11.72
N ALA A 53 5.11 7.99 -10.92
CA ALA A 53 5.67 9.24 -11.45
C ALA A 53 6.97 8.98 -12.22
N TRP A 54 7.79 8.06 -11.74
CA TRP A 54 9.01 7.60 -12.41
C TRP A 54 8.71 6.94 -13.76
N PHE A 55 7.74 6.02 -13.82
CA PHE A 55 7.36 5.32 -15.04
C PHE A 55 6.90 6.25 -16.17
N PHE A 56 6.18 7.32 -15.83
CA PHE A 56 5.71 8.33 -16.80
C PHE A 56 6.66 9.53 -17.00
N GLY A 57 7.84 9.50 -16.38
CA GLY A 57 8.85 10.55 -16.49
C GLY A 57 8.43 11.91 -15.90
N ASP A 58 7.49 11.93 -14.95
CA ASP A 58 7.05 13.17 -14.29
C ASP A 58 7.94 13.49 -13.08
N GLU A 59 9.10 14.09 -13.38
CA GLU A 59 10.10 14.49 -12.38
C GLU A 59 9.56 15.47 -11.32
N ILE A 60 8.59 16.31 -11.69
CA ILE A 60 7.98 17.28 -10.76
C ILE A 60 7.13 16.54 -9.74
N SER A 61 6.23 15.65 -10.20
CA SER A 61 5.41 14.84 -9.30
C SER A 61 6.27 13.91 -8.46
N LYS A 62 7.32 13.30 -9.03
CA LYS A 62 8.27 12.46 -8.30
C LYS A 62 8.88 13.19 -7.11
N ARG A 63 9.38 14.41 -7.31
CA ARG A 63 9.94 15.24 -6.22
C ARG A 63 8.88 15.60 -5.18
N LYS A 64 7.67 15.99 -5.61
CA LYS A 64 6.57 16.33 -4.70
C LYS A 64 6.18 15.14 -3.81
N ILE A 65 6.08 13.95 -4.40
CA ILE A 65 5.75 12.72 -3.68
C ILE A 65 6.82 12.40 -2.63
N MET A 66 8.11 12.54 -2.96
CA MET A 66 9.20 12.28 -2.01
C MET A 66 9.25 13.24 -0.83
N LEU A 67 8.78 14.48 -1.01
CA LEU A 67 8.76 15.51 0.04
C LEU A 67 7.47 15.47 0.89
N GLU A 68 6.49 14.67 0.51
CA GLU A 68 5.20 14.61 1.18
C GLU A 68 5.12 13.44 2.17
N ILE A 69 4.49 13.67 3.31
CA ILE A 69 4.31 12.67 4.39
C ILE A 69 2.82 12.35 4.62
N HIS A 70 1.91 13.18 4.10
CA HIS A 70 0.48 13.00 4.27
C HIS A 70 -0.11 12.10 3.18
N PRO A 71 -0.67 10.93 3.54
CA PRO A 71 -1.38 10.00 2.65
C PRO A 71 -2.29 10.65 1.61
N HIS A 72 -3.13 11.59 2.06
CA HIS A 72 -4.08 12.29 1.20
C HIS A 72 -3.38 13.07 0.07
N ASN A 73 -2.28 13.75 0.38
CA ASN A 73 -1.56 14.57 -0.58
C ASN A 73 -0.73 13.72 -1.54
N ILE A 74 -0.13 12.62 -1.06
CA ILE A 74 0.53 11.61 -1.90
C ILE A 74 -0.46 11.08 -2.94
N LYS A 75 -1.64 10.66 -2.49
CA LYS A 75 -2.71 10.15 -3.37
C LYS A 75 -3.21 11.21 -4.35
N LYS A 76 -3.35 12.46 -3.91
CA LYS A 76 -3.74 13.57 -4.78
C LYS A 76 -2.70 13.81 -5.87
N CYS A 77 -1.40 13.81 -5.51
CA CYS A 77 -0.32 14.00 -6.47
C CYS A 77 -0.24 12.84 -7.49
N SER A 78 -0.43 11.60 -7.04
CA SER A 78 -0.39 10.42 -7.92
C SER A 78 -1.52 10.38 -8.95
N ARG A 79 -2.63 11.09 -8.70
CA ARG A 79 -3.76 11.26 -9.62
C ARG A 79 -3.49 12.29 -10.72
N THR A 80 -2.53 13.18 -10.53
CA THR A 80 -2.20 14.28 -11.46
C THR A 80 -0.86 14.10 -12.16
N ILE A 81 -0.34 12.88 -12.21
CA ILE A 81 0.93 12.56 -12.89
C ILE A 81 0.80 12.85 -14.39
N LYS A 82 1.75 13.61 -14.93
CA LYS A 82 1.81 13.94 -16.36
C LYS A 82 2.03 12.70 -17.20
N ASN A 83 1.54 12.72 -18.44
CA ASN A 83 1.67 11.63 -19.42
C ASN A 83 1.09 10.28 -18.97
N PHE A 84 0.27 10.28 -17.91
CA PHE A 84 -0.33 9.06 -17.39
C PHE A 84 -1.20 8.36 -18.44
N LYS A 85 -0.88 7.10 -18.73
CA LYS A 85 -1.66 6.23 -19.59
C LYS A 85 -2.10 5.00 -18.80
N ARG A 86 -3.41 4.84 -18.64
CA ARG A 86 -3.99 3.79 -17.79
C ARG A 86 -3.56 2.39 -18.21
N LYS A 87 -3.62 2.09 -19.51
CA LYS A 87 -3.29 0.77 -20.06
C LYS A 87 -1.85 0.35 -19.75
N GLU A 88 -0.89 1.23 -20.04
CA GLU A 88 0.53 0.97 -19.76
C GLU A 88 0.80 0.82 -18.25
N TRP A 89 0.09 1.61 -17.42
CA TRP A 89 0.25 1.49 -15.96
C TRP A 89 -0.32 0.20 -15.40
N ASP A 90 -1.48 -0.25 -15.89
CA ASP A 90 -2.12 -1.47 -15.41
C ASP A 90 -1.25 -2.71 -15.65
N GLU A 91 -0.42 -2.70 -16.69
CA GLU A 91 0.53 -3.78 -17.00
C GLU A 91 1.67 -3.92 -15.96
N VAL A 92 2.01 -2.86 -15.23
CA VAL A 92 3.17 -2.84 -14.31
C VAL A 92 2.82 -2.55 -12.85
N SER A 93 1.66 -1.95 -12.60
CA SER A 93 1.33 -1.37 -11.30
C SER A 93 1.24 -2.38 -10.15
N GLU A 94 0.79 -3.60 -10.44
CA GLU A 94 0.68 -4.66 -9.45
C GLU A 94 2.05 -5.12 -8.98
N GLY A 95 3.00 -5.33 -9.90
CA GLY A 95 4.39 -5.66 -9.55
C GLY A 95 5.04 -4.55 -8.70
N MET A 96 4.85 -3.29 -9.08
CA MET A 96 5.38 -2.14 -8.34
C MET A 96 4.82 -2.06 -6.91
N LEU A 97 3.51 -2.30 -6.75
CA LEU A 97 2.89 -2.31 -5.42
C LEU A 97 3.34 -3.53 -4.62
N PHE A 98 3.39 -4.71 -5.24
CA PHE A 98 3.84 -5.95 -4.62
C PHE A 98 5.24 -5.80 -4.03
N GLU A 99 6.19 -5.25 -4.78
CA GLU A 99 7.55 -5.02 -4.27
C GLU A 99 7.57 -4.10 -3.05
N ALA A 100 6.80 -3.01 -3.09
CA ALA A 100 6.70 -2.08 -1.97
C ALA A 100 6.02 -2.67 -0.72
N VAL A 101 5.00 -3.52 -0.91
CA VAL A 101 4.29 -4.21 0.17
C VAL A 101 5.15 -5.33 0.74
N ASN A 102 5.79 -6.13 -0.12
CA ASN A 102 6.71 -7.18 0.27
C ASN A 102 7.88 -6.60 1.09
N ALA A 103 8.49 -5.50 0.63
CA ALA A 103 9.54 -4.82 1.38
C ALA A 103 9.07 -4.34 2.76
N LYS A 104 7.86 -3.77 2.86
CA LYS A 104 7.26 -3.33 4.14
C LYS A 104 7.17 -4.48 5.14
N PHE A 105 6.58 -5.61 4.73
CA PHE A 105 6.41 -6.75 5.63
C PHE A 105 7.72 -7.52 5.87
N HIS A 106 8.66 -7.52 4.92
CA HIS A 106 9.96 -8.15 5.10
C HIS A 106 10.87 -7.37 6.06
N GLN A 107 10.86 -6.03 5.98
CA GLN A 107 11.76 -5.17 6.76
C GLN A 107 11.20 -4.84 8.15
N ASN A 108 9.88 -4.93 8.36
CA ASN A 108 9.24 -4.65 9.65
C ASN A 108 8.76 -5.93 10.33
N LYS A 109 9.56 -6.42 11.30
CA LYS A 109 9.28 -7.68 12.02
C LYS A 109 7.92 -7.71 12.73
N ILE A 110 7.46 -6.58 13.28
CA ILE A 110 6.16 -6.51 13.97
C ILE A 110 5.02 -6.65 12.95
N LEU A 111 5.11 -5.97 11.81
CA LEU A 111 4.11 -6.11 10.75
C LEU A 111 4.14 -7.51 10.12
N ALA A 112 5.33 -8.10 9.98
CA ALA A 112 5.50 -9.48 9.52
C ALA A 112 4.76 -10.45 10.44
N GLN A 113 4.93 -10.29 11.75
CA GLN A 113 4.23 -11.09 12.77
C GLN A 113 2.71 -10.96 12.60
N TYR A 114 2.19 -9.72 12.52
CA TYR A 114 0.76 -9.50 12.28
C TYR A 114 0.26 -10.17 11.00
N LEU A 115 1.04 -10.17 9.92
CA LEU A 115 0.67 -10.84 8.68
C LEU A 115 0.66 -12.37 8.82
N LEU A 116 1.65 -12.96 9.49
CA LEU A 116 1.73 -14.41 9.71
C LEU A 116 0.61 -14.92 10.61
N GLU A 117 0.22 -14.14 11.62
CA GLU A 117 -0.87 -14.46 12.54
C GLU A 117 -2.24 -14.54 11.82
N THR A 118 -2.35 -13.95 10.62
CA THR A 118 -3.56 -14.07 9.79
C THR A 118 -3.80 -15.50 9.27
N ASN A 119 -2.77 -16.36 9.27
CA ASN A 119 -2.84 -17.73 8.77
C ASN A 119 -3.49 -17.78 7.36
N ASN A 120 -4.60 -18.50 7.21
CA ASN A 120 -5.33 -18.65 5.94
C ASN A 120 -6.52 -17.68 5.81
N MET A 121 -6.62 -16.67 6.68
CA MET A 121 -7.70 -15.68 6.62
C MET A 121 -7.47 -14.70 5.48
N GLN A 122 -8.54 -14.29 4.81
CA GLN A 122 -8.43 -13.27 3.77
C GLN A 122 -8.39 -11.87 4.37
N LEU A 123 -7.43 -11.06 3.93
CA LEU A 123 -7.39 -9.63 4.24
C LEU A 123 -8.25 -8.87 3.23
N ILE A 124 -9.21 -8.08 3.70
CA ILE A 124 -10.10 -7.29 2.83
C ILE A 124 -10.05 -5.83 3.28
N GLU A 125 -9.55 -4.94 2.41
CA GLU A 125 -9.65 -3.50 2.67
C GLU A 125 -11.08 -3.03 2.38
N VAL A 126 -11.84 -2.62 3.40
CA VAL A 126 -13.23 -2.19 3.26
C VAL A 126 -13.32 -0.68 3.00
N ASN A 127 -12.70 -0.22 1.92
CA ASN A 127 -12.69 1.19 1.53
C ASN A 127 -13.97 1.56 0.74
N PRO A 128 -14.85 2.44 1.26
CA PRO A 128 -16.08 2.80 0.57
C PRO A 128 -15.88 3.77 -0.61
N PHE A 129 -14.65 4.28 -0.81
CA PHE A 129 -14.36 5.36 -1.76
C PHE A 129 -13.39 4.97 -2.88
N ASP A 130 -12.81 3.78 -2.85
CA ASP A 130 -11.83 3.30 -3.84
C ASP A 130 -11.94 1.78 -3.96
N THR A 131 -11.96 1.28 -5.20
CA THR A 131 -12.16 -0.15 -5.52
C THR A 131 -10.94 -0.79 -6.20
N ARG A 132 -9.83 -0.06 -6.32
CA ARG A 132 -8.69 -0.54 -7.12
C ARG A 132 -7.83 -1.59 -6.42
N TRP A 133 -7.55 -1.41 -5.13
CA TRP A 133 -6.63 -2.27 -4.36
C TRP A 133 -7.29 -2.96 -3.16
N GLY A 134 -8.59 -2.77 -3.03
CA GLY A 134 -9.48 -3.31 -2.01
C GLY A 134 -10.91 -3.19 -2.48
#